data_AF-A0A0N1LRK9-F1
#
_entry.id   AF-A0A0N1LRK9-F1
#
_cell.length_a   1.000
_cell.length_b   1.000
_cell.length_c   1.000
_cell.angle_alpha   90.00
_cell.angle_beta   90.00
_cell.angle_gamma   90.00
#
_symmetry.space_group_name_H-M   'P 1'
#
loop_
_entity.id
_entity.type
_entity.pdbx_description
1 polymer ?
#
loop_
_entity_poly.entity_id
_entity_poly.type
_entity_poly.pdbx_seq_one_letter_code
_entity_poly.pdbx_strand_id
1 'polypeptide(L)'
;MLLRLPVIFAATIATIGLAHADDDQLKIQGVGISRDIDCQGKDVGIYGAENEIELTGRCGSITVHGSKHKVSFEQGQKLSVSGSDNVVNGGRTKNLVVSVAKNVVSTTLEAGDEPGQLKATGANNRISLVLVGPSRLDVGGVEQSVEWSKADGAPNPEVRSSGALNSIKRKK
;
A
#
# COMPACT_ATOMS: atom_id res chain seq x y z
N MET A 1 26.69 72.30 4.44
CA MET A 1 26.77 71.07 3.61
C MET A 1 27.96 70.27 4.13
N LEU A 2 27.89 69.06 4.68
CA LEU A 2 26.86 68.01 4.74
C LEU A 2 27.00 67.25 6.06
N LEU A 3 25.86 66.91 6.66
CA LEU A 3 25.69 66.01 7.80
C LEU A 3 25.89 64.54 7.32
N ARG A 4 26.65 63.70 8.04
CA ARG A 4 26.66 62.24 7.79
C ARG A 4 26.35 61.48 9.09
N LEU A 5 25.12 60.97 9.13
CA LEU A 5 24.57 60.07 10.15
C LEU A 5 25.20 58.66 10.04
N PRO A 6 25.43 57.95 11.15
CA PRO A 6 25.76 56.53 11.11
C PRO A 6 24.46 55.71 11.00
N VAL A 7 24.36 54.89 9.95
CA VAL A 7 23.26 53.93 9.75
C VAL A 7 23.53 52.72 10.64
N ILE A 8 22.70 52.52 11.66
CA ILE A 8 22.71 51.34 12.53
C ILE A 8 21.95 50.22 11.80
N PHE A 9 22.66 49.18 11.38
CA PHE A 9 22.06 47.95 10.83
C PHE A 9 21.51 47.10 12.00
N ALA A 10 20.19 47.00 12.11
CA ALA A 10 19.52 46.06 13.00
C ALA A 10 19.47 44.68 12.34
N ALA A 11 20.15 43.69 12.92
CA ALA A 11 20.11 42.30 12.48
C ALA A 11 18.89 41.58 13.09
N THR A 12 17.89 41.27 12.26
CA THR A 12 16.73 40.46 12.61
C THR A 12 17.08 38.97 12.52
N ILE A 13 17.09 38.27 13.65
CA ILE A 13 17.25 36.81 13.71
C ILE A 13 15.88 36.19 13.40
N ALA A 14 15.71 35.65 12.20
CA ALA A 14 14.55 34.84 11.84
C ALA A 14 14.68 33.45 12.49
N THR A 15 13.87 33.16 13.50
CA THR A 15 13.70 31.81 14.04
C THR A 15 13.03 30.93 12.98
N ILE A 16 13.81 30.05 12.35
CA ILE A 16 13.28 29.01 11.47
C ILE A 16 12.57 28.00 12.37
N GLY A 17 11.24 27.97 12.31
CA GLY A 17 10.46 26.91 12.91
C GLY A 17 10.79 25.59 12.21
N LEU A 18 11.49 24.70 12.90
CA LEU A 18 11.58 23.30 12.51
C LEU A 18 10.19 22.71 12.70
N ALA A 19 9.43 22.58 11.61
CA ALA A 19 8.23 21.76 11.62
C ALA A 19 8.67 20.33 11.94
N HIS A 20 8.30 19.85 13.13
CA HIS A 20 8.48 18.45 13.49
C HIS A 20 7.71 17.60 12.47
N ALA A 21 8.42 16.72 11.76
CA ALA A 21 7.81 15.64 11.01
C ALA A 21 7.23 14.65 12.03
N ASP A 22 6.02 14.94 12.49
CA ASP A 22 5.27 14.06 13.37
C ASP A 22 4.70 12.89 12.54
N ASP A 23 4.58 11.75 13.19
CA ASP A 23 4.16 10.43 12.72
C ASP A 23 2.79 10.46 11.99
N ASP A 24 2.75 10.90 10.73
CA ASP A 24 1.52 11.17 9.96
C ASP A 24 0.78 9.89 9.48
N GLN A 25 1.09 8.73 10.08
CA GLN A 25 0.37 7.48 9.88
C GLN A 25 -0.75 7.32 10.91
N LEU A 26 -1.98 7.14 10.44
CA LEU A 26 -3.10 6.71 11.27
C LEU A 26 -2.92 5.24 11.66
N LYS A 27 -2.58 4.99 12.92
CA LYS A 27 -2.37 3.62 13.45
C LYS A 27 -3.62 3.08 14.13
N ILE A 28 -3.99 1.85 13.75
CA ILE A 28 -5.03 1.02 14.38
C ILE A 28 -4.29 -0.19 14.96
N GLN A 29 -4.20 -0.28 16.28
CA GLN A 29 -3.47 -1.35 16.95
C GLN A 29 -4.39 -2.00 17.98
N GLY A 30 -4.59 -3.31 17.88
CA GLY A 30 -5.38 -4.04 18.85
C GLY A 30 -5.91 -5.37 18.34
N VAL A 31 -6.93 -5.87 19.04
CA VAL A 31 -7.61 -7.13 18.72
C VAL A 31 -9.10 -6.87 18.56
N GLY A 32 -9.70 -7.34 17.47
CA GLY A 32 -11.16 -7.29 17.27
C GLY A 32 -11.74 -5.89 17.07
N ILE A 33 -10.93 -4.91 16.63
CA ILE A 33 -11.41 -3.55 16.36
C ILE A 33 -12.23 -3.56 15.07
N SER A 34 -13.43 -2.98 15.11
CA SER A 34 -14.25 -2.75 13.91
C SER A 34 -14.57 -1.27 13.76
N ARG A 35 -14.20 -0.66 12.62
CA ARG A 35 -14.52 0.74 12.29
C ARG A 35 -14.24 1.11 10.83
N ASP A 36 -14.92 2.16 10.39
CA ASP A 36 -14.72 2.80 9.09
C ASP A 36 -13.82 4.03 9.25
N ILE A 37 -13.00 4.30 8.23
CA ILE A 37 -12.00 5.35 8.25
C ILE A 37 -11.92 6.02 6.88
N ASP A 38 -12.18 7.33 6.83
CA ASP A 38 -11.82 8.15 5.69
C ASP A 38 -10.32 8.48 5.75
N CYS A 39 -9.58 8.02 4.74
CA CYS A 39 -8.14 8.17 4.70
C CYS A 39 -7.68 9.62 4.46
N GLN A 40 -8.42 10.43 3.70
CA GLN A 40 -8.04 11.83 3.39
C GLN A 40 -6.60 12.02 2.87
N GLY A 41 -6.06 11.03 2.18
CA GLY A 41 -4.70 11.01 1.65
C GLY A 41 -3.63 10.48 2.61
N LYS A 42 -3.98 10.23 3.87
CA LYS A 42 -3.03 9.79 4.91
C LYS A 42 -2.61 8.33 4.75
N ASP A 43 -1.49 7.99 5.37
CA ASP A 43 -1.06 6.62 5.54
C ASP A 43 -1.86 5.95 6.67
N VAL A 44 -2.20 4.68 6.50
CA VAL A 44 -2.94 3.90 7.49
C VAL A 44 -2.20 2.61 7.80
N GLY A 45 -2.04 2.31 9.09
CA GLY A 45 -1.47 1.05 9.58
C GLY A 45 -2.47 0.29 10.43
N ILE A 46 -2.78 -0.94 10.07
CA ILE A 46 -3.66 -1.87 10.78
C ILE A 46 -2.80 -2.99 11.34
N TYR A 47 -2.80 -3.10 12.66
CA TYR A 47 -1.91 -3.97 13.42
C TYR A 47 -2.64 -4.80 14.48
N GLY A 48 -2.08 -5.98 14.78
CA GLY A 48 -2.57 -6.86 15.85
C GLY A 48 -3.29 -8.09 15.30
N ALA A 49 -4.55 -8.32 15.71
CA ALA A 49 -5.28 -9.48 15.24
C ALA A 49 -6.79 -9.23 15.06
N GLU A 50 -7.42 -9.91 14.12
CA GLU A 50 -8.89 -10.03 14.04
C GLU A 50 -9.65 -8.70 13.90
N ASN A 51 -8.97 -7.61 13.51
CA ASN A 51 -9.60 -6.32 13.20
C ASN A 51 -10.38 -6.39 11.88
N GLU A 52 -11.51 -5.68 11.80
CA GLU A 52 -12.38 -5.54 10.64
C GLU A 52 -12.51 -4.05 10.26
N ILE A 53 -11.80 -3.62 9.22
CA ILE A 53 -11.61 -2.19 8.92
C ILE A 53 -12.05 -1.87 7.50
N GLU A 54 -12.85 -0.82 7.34
CA GLU A 54 -13.20 -0.25 6.05
C GLU A 54 -12.46 1.07 5.83
N LEU A 55 -11.69 1.17 4.75
CA LEU A 55 -10.93 2.37 4.38
C LEU A 55 -11.58 3.05 3.17
N THR A 56 -12.15 4.23 3.38
CA THR A 56 -12.78 5.03 2.34
C THR A 56 -11.88 6.18 1.89
N GLY A 57 -12.19 6.71 0.71
CA GLY A 57 -11.40 7.76 0.08
C GLY A 57 -10.04 7.27 -0.43
N ARG A 58 -9.14 8.23 -0.62
CA ARG A 58 -7.78 7.95 -1.08
C ARG A 58 -6.85 7.80 0.11
N CYS A 59 -6.22 6.66 0.27
CA CYS A 59 -5.13 6.46 1.21
C CYS A 59 -3.77 6.67 0.52
N GLY A 60 -2.76 7.05 1.30
CA GLY A 60 -1.36 7.04 0.87
C GLY A 60 -0.85 5.60 0.78
N SER A 61 -0.24 5.12 1.85
CA SER A 61 0.15 3.72 2.05
C SER A 61 -0.76 3.05 3.05
N ILE A 62 -1.26 1.86 2.70
CA ILE A 62 -2.03 0.97 3.56
C ILE A 62 -1.11 -0.17 4.02
N THR A 63 -0.92 -0.31 5.32
CA THR A 63 -0.20 -1.44 5.93
C THR A 63 -1.17 -2.31 6.71
N VAL A 64 -1.25 -3.58 6.36
CA VAL A 64 -1.99 -4.60 7.12
C VAL A 64 -0.95 -5.60 7.63
N HIS A 65 -0.72 -5.61 8.94
CA HIS A 65 0.29 -6.44 9.57
C HIS A 65 -0.23 -7.10 10.83
N GLY A 66 -0.29 -8.42 10.83
CA GLY A 66 -0.82 -9.17 11.95
C GLY A 66 -1.51 -10.42 11.48
N SER A 67 -2.58 -10.81 12.16
CA SER A 67 -3.30 -12.03 11.81
C SER A 67 -4.81 -11.85 11.70
N LYS A 68 -5.41 -12.50 10.70
CA LYS A 68 -6.87 -12.58 10.54
C LYS A 68 -7.58 -11.22 10.45
N HIS A 69 -6.90 -10.18 9.97
CA HIS A 69 -7.58 -8.93 9.65
C HIS A 69 -8.53 -9.13 8.47
N LYS A 70 -9.68 -8.44 8.49
CA LYS A 70 -10.55 -8.24 7.33
C LYS A 70 -10.50 -6.77 6.97
N VAL A 71 -10.03 -6.44 5.77
CA VAL A 71 -9.86 -5.04 5.37
C VAL A 71 -10.49 -4.83 3.99
N SER A 72 -11.35 -3.84 3.88
CA SER A 72 -11.79 -3.27 2.60
C SER A 72 -11.16 -1.90 2.39
N PHE A 73 -10.90 -1.53 1.14
CA PHE A 73 -10.41 -0.20 0.81
C PHE A 73 -10.87 0.27 -0.57
N GLU A 74 -10.95 1.59 -0.77
CA GLU A 74 -11.29 2.19 -2.07
C GLU A 74 -10.05 2.48 -2.94
N GLN A 75 -9.04 3.13 -2.38
CA GLN A 75 -7.82 3.48 -3.12
C GLN A 75 -6.61 3.62 -2.19
N GLY A 76 -5.45 3.09 -2.60
CA GLY A 76 -4.18 3.30 -1.91
C GLY A 76 -3.01 3.32 -2.88
N GLN A 77 -2.06 4.24 -2.74
CA GLN A 77 -0.86 4.26 -3.60
C GLN A 77 -0.02 2.99 -3.43
N LYS A 78 0.06 2.51 -2.18
CA LYS A 78 0.73 1.27 -1.80
C LYS A 78 -0.17 0.46 -0.86
N LEU A 79 -0.20 -0.85 -1.06
CA LEU A 79 -0.81 -1.82 -0.17
C LEU A 79 0.24 -2.86 0.24
N SER A 80 0.49 -3.00 1.54
CA SER A 80 1.38 -4.00 2.11
C SER A 80 0.60 -4.91 3.04
N VAL A 81 0.48 -6.19 2.69
CA VAL A 81 -0.19 -7.23 3.49
C VAL A 81 0.86 -8.22 3.98
N SER A 82 0.95 -8.40 5.29
CA SER A 82 1.95 -9.24 5.93
C SER A 82 1.41 -9.88 7.21
N GLY A 83 2.08 -10.94 7.67
CA GLY A 83 1.58 -11.79 8.75
C GLY A 83 0.76 -12.95 8.18
N SER A 84 -0.30 -13.38 8.87
CA SER A 84 -0.99 -14.63 8.54
C SER A 84 -2.50 -14.53 8.44
N ASP A 85 -3.08 -15.17 7.43
CA ASP A 85 -4.53 -15.35 7.30
C ASP A 85 -5.32 -14.02 7.20
N ASN A 86 -4.69 -12.93 6.75
CA ASN A 86 -5.40 -11.66 6.51
C ASN A 86 -6.18 -11.73 5.19
N VAL A 87 -7.35 -11.11 5.18
CA VAL A 87 -8.22 -10.98 4.01
C VAL A 87 -8.35 -9.51 3.66
N VAL A 88 -7.86 -9.11 2.49
CA VAL A 88 -7.92 -7.71 2.02
C VAL A 88 -8.58 -7.65 0.66
N ASN A 89 -9.68 -6.91 0.54
CA ASN A 89 -10.48 -6.87 -0.68
C ASN A 89 -10.78 -5.44 -1.15
N GLY A 90 -10.94 -5.30 -2.46
CA GLY A 90 -11.52 -4.11 -3.08
C GLY A 90 -10.47 -3.19 -3.69
N GLY A 91 -10.96 -1.99 -4.00
CA GLY A 91 -10.17 -0.84 -4.39
C GLY A 91 -9.14 -1.06 -5.50
N ARG A 92 -8.17 -0.14 -5.48
CA ARG A 92 -7.11 -0.05 -6.46
C ARG A 92 -5.81 0.40 -5.81
N THR A 93 -4.71 -0.19 -6.27
CA THR A 93 -3.38 0.19 -5.85
C THR A 93 -2.36 0.15 -6.98
N LYS A 94 -1.26 0.90 -6.83
CA LYS A 94 -0.14 0.86 -7.77
C LYS A 94 0.91 -0.17 -7.37
N ASN A 95 1.10 -0.37 -6.06
CA ASN A 95 2.15 -1.22 -5.51
C ASN A 95 1.56 -2.14 -4.44
N LEU A 96 1.46 -3.43 -4.77
CA LEU A 96 1.00 -4.48 -3.88
C LEU A 96 2.18 -5.33 -3.40
N VAL A 97 2.34 -5.43 -2.08
CA VAL A 97 3.25 -6.38 -1.44
C VAL A 97 2.44 -7.36 -0.60
N VAL A 98 2.62 -8.66 -0.82
CA VAL A 98 2.01 -9.72 -0.02
C VAL A 98 3.11 -10.65 0.47
N SER A 99 3.18 -10.88 1.77
CA SER A 99 4.30 -11.60 2.39
C SER A 99 3.88 -12.48 3.56
N VAL A 100 4.81 -13.29 4.05
CA VAL A 100 4.64 -14.22 5.18
C VAL A 100 3.76 -15.41 4.83
N ALA A 101 2.47 -15.48 5.19
CA ALA A 101 1.69 -16.68 4.86
C ALA A 101 0.18 -16.52 4.76
N LYS A 102 -0.47 -17.32 3.90
CA LYS A 102 -1.93 -17.55 3.89
C LYS A 102 -2.81 -16.30 3.75
N ASN A 103 -2.26 -15.19 3.28
CA ASN A 103 -3.06 -13.99 3.05
C ASN A 103 -3.89 -14.16 1.78
N VAL A 104 -5.11 -13.64 1.80
CA VAL A 104 -6.02 -13.58 0.65
C VAL A 104 -6.20 -12.12 0.27
N VAL A 105 -5.78 -11.75 -0.95
CA VAL A 105 -5.85 -10.37 -1.42
C VAL A 105 -6.57 -10.30 -2.77
N SER A 106 -7.57 -9.42 -2.90
CA SER A 106 -8.24 -9.15 -4.16
C SER A 106 -8.29 -7.66 -4.44
N THR A 107 -7.65 -7.18 -5.52
CA THR A 107 -7.62 -5.74 -5.83
C THR A 107 -7.37 -5.44 -7.32
N THR A 108 -7.57 -4.20 -7.72
CA THR A 108 -7.14 -3.68 -9.03
C THR A 108 -5.71 -3.14 -8.94
N LEU A 109 -4.83 -3.60 -9.83
CA LEU A 109 -3.48 -3.08 -9.96
C LEU A 109 -3.45 -2.05 -11.09
N GLU A 110 -3.29 -0.78 -10.73
CA GLU A 110 -3.25 0.34 -11.67
C GLU A 110 -1.81 0.73 -11.99
N ALA A 111 -1.51 0.90 -13.27
CA ALA A 111 -0.30 1.59 -13.70
C ALA A 111 -0.37 3.08 -13.34
N GLY A 112 0.78 3.65 -12.99
CA GLY A 112 0.98 5.10 -12.94
C GLY A 112 1.95 5.52 -14.05
N ASP A 113 2.92 6.35 -13.70
CA ASP A 113 4.08 6.62 -14.57
C ASP A 113 4.95 5.37 -14.77
N GLU A 114 4.88 4.44 -13.81
CA GLU A 114 5.50 3.13 -13.82
C GLU A 114 4.45 2.02 -13.91
N PRO A 115 4.83 0.82 -14.41
CA PRO A 115 3.96 -0.35 -14.36
C PRO A 115 3.47 -0.65 -12.93
N GLY A 116 2.20 -1.03 -12.78
CA GLY A 116 1.67 -1.49 -11.51
C GLY A 116 2.42 -2.75 -11.04
N GLN A 117 2.77 -2.83 -9.76
CA GLN A 117 3.65 -3.88 -9.23
C GLN A 117 2.96 -4.79 -8.23
N LEU A 118 3.07 -6.10 -8.43
CA LEU A 118 2.90 -7.10 -7.38
C LEU A 118 4.27 -7.64 -6.97
N LYS A 119 4.52 -7.72 -5.66
CA LYS A 119 5.58 -8.54 -5.06
C LYS A 119 4.96 -9.50 -4.05
N ALA A 120 4.96 -10.80 -4.36
CA ALA A 120 4.52 -11.86 -3.47
C ALA A 120 5.72 -12.66 -2.94
N THR A 121 5.76 -12.93 -1.63
CA THR A 121 6.80 -13.73 -0.97
C THR A 121 6.21 -14.57 0.17
N GLY A 122 7.01 -15.45 0.76
CA GLY A 122 6.57 -16.33 1.85
C GLY A 122 5.86 -17.57 1.32
N ALA A 123 4.74 -17.97 1.92
CA ALA A 123 4.06 -19.23 1.61
C ALA A 123 2.53 -19.10 1.46
N ASN A 124 1.93 -19.81 0.53
CA ASN A 124 0.47 -20.05 0.52
C ASN A 124 -0.42 -18.79 0.42
N ASN A 125 0.06 -17.66 -0.12
CA ASN A 125 -0.83 -16.52 -0.33
C ASN A 125 -1.67 -16.73 -1.60
N ARG A 126 -2.90 -16.23 -1.57
CA ARG A 126 -3.85 -16.26 -2.69
C ARG A 126 -4.17 -14.84 -3.11
N ILE A 127 -3.88 -14.49 -4.36
CA ILE A 127 -3.95 -13.13 -4.86
C ILE A 127 -4.77 -13.12 -6.14
N SER A 128 -5.79 -12.26 -6.19
CA SER A 128 -6.65 -12.04 -7.35
C SER A 128 -6.49 -10.60 -7.83
N LEU A 129 -6.12 -10.41 -9.09
CA LEU A 129 -5.85 -9.09 -9.66
C LEU A 129 -6.72 -8.77 -10.87
N VAL A 130 -7.12 -7.51 -10.98
CA VAL A 130 -7.51 -6.88 -12.24
C VAL A 130 -6.41 -5.91 -12.65
N LEU A 131 -5.79 -6.12 -13.81
CA LEU A 131 -4.69 -5.28 -14.28
C LEU A 131 -5.20 -4.14 -15.16
N VAL A 132 -4.89 -2.91 -14.80
CA VAL A 132 -5.23 -1.69 -15.56
C VAL A 132 -3.93 -1.02 -16.00
N GLY A 133 -3.51 -1.30 -17.24
CA GLY A 133 -2.26 -0.81 -17.83
C GLY A 133 -1.08 -1.77 -17.67
N PRO A 134 0.15 -1.34 -18.02
CA PRO A 134 1.37 -2.13 -17.84
C PRO A 134 1.51 -2.61 -16.39
N SER A 135 1.94 -3.86 -16.19
CA SER A 135 2.11 -4.43 -14.86
C SER A 135 3.28 -5.41 -14.79
N ARG A 136 3.89 -5.50 -13.62
CA ARG A 136 4.92 -6.50 -13.28
C ARG A 136 4.48 -7.31 -12.08
N LEU A 137 4.51 -8.64 -12.22
CA LEU A 137 4.19 -9.60 -11.16
C LEU A 137 5.47 -10.36 -10.79
N ASP A 138 6.03 -10.05 -9.62
CA ASP A 138 7.17 -10.76 -9.04
C ASP A 138 6.66 -11.71 -7.94
N VAL A 139 6.72 -13.01 -8.19
CA VAL A 139 6.13 -14.04 -7.35
C VAL A 139 7.20 -15.01 -6.86
N GLY A 140 7.69 -14.76 -5.65
CA GLY A 140 8.67 -15.61 -4.96
C GLY A 140 8.06 -16.46 -3.85
N GLY A 141 8.85 -17.42 -3.36
CA GLY A 141 8.49 -18.26 -2.21
C GLY A 141 7.84 -19.57 -2.61
N VAL A 142 6.91 -20.06 -1.80
CA VAL A 142 6.29 -21.38 -1.99
C VAL A 142 4.76 -21.31 -2.08
N GLU A 143 4.17 -22.10 -2.96
CA GLU A 143 2.72 -22.31 -3.05
C GLU A 143 1.92 -21.00 -3.18
N GLN A 144 2.48 -20.00 -3.85
CA GLN A 144 1.75 -18.77 -4.18
C GLN A 144 0.69 -19.09 -5.24
N SER A 145 -0.53 -18.60 -5.07
CA SER A 145 -1.59 -18.70 -6.09
C SER A 145 -2.00 -17.31 -6.53
N VAL A 146 -1.60 -16.90 -7.73
CA VAL A 146 -1.94 -15.61 -8.33
C VAL A 146 -2.87 -15.85 -9.52
N GLU A 147 -4.09 -15.32 -9.43
CA GLU A 147 -5.01 -15.22 -10.56
C GLU A 147 -5.11 -13.77 -11.03
N TRP A 148 -5.08 -13.55 -12.34
CA TRP A 148 -5.19 -12.20 -12.88
C TRP A 148 -6.09 -12.13 -14.11
N SER A 149 -6.86 -11.05 -14.21
CA SER A 149 -7.49 -10.60 -15.45
C SER A 149 -6.92 -9.24 -15.84
N LYS A 150 -7.34 -8.70 -16.97
CA LYS A 150 -6.88 -7.38 -17.43
C LYS A 150 -8.06 -6.60 -18.01
N ALA A 151 -8.04 -5.30 -17.83
CA ALA A 151 -8.96 -4.40 -18.51
C ALA A 151 -8.73 -4.40 -20.02
N ASP A 152 -9.73 -3.97 -20.77
CA ASP A 152 -9.62 -3.83 -22.22
C ASP A 152 -8.48 -2.88 -22.59
N GLY A 153 -7.70 -3.25 -23.60
CA GLY A 153 -6.52 -2.50 -24.03
C GLY A 153 -5.29 -2.62 -23.12
N ALA A 154 -5.39 -3.18 -21.90
CA ALA A 154 -4.22 -3.41 -21.07
C ALA A 154 -3.33 -4.52 -21.67
N PRO A 155 -1.98 -4.38 -21.64
CA PRO A 155 -1.06 -5.42 -22.08
C PRO A 155 -1.09 -6.61 -21.11
N ASN A 156 -0.45 -7.71 -21.50
CA ASN A 156 -0.17 -8.80 -20.56
C ASN A 156 0.95 -8.37 -19.59
N PRO A 157 0.96 -8.86 -18.33
CA PRO A 157 1.99 -8.49 -17.36
C PRO A 157 3.35 -9.12 -17.70
N GLU A 158 4.44 -8.45 -17.29
CA GLU A 158 5.74 -9.11 -17.10
C GLU A 158 5.64 -10.00 -15.85
N VAL A 159 5.96 -11.29 -15.97
CA VAL A 159 5.89 -12.23 -14.85
C VAL A 159 7.27 -12.77 -14.54
N ARG A 160 7.68 -12.67 -13.28
CA ARG A 160 8.85 -13.33 -12.72
C ARG A 160 8.39 -14.25 -11.60
N SER A 161 8.90 -15.47 -11.60
CA SER A 161 8.56 -16.46 -10.57
C SER A 161 9.81 -17.15 -10.08
N SER A 162 9.91 -17.34 -8.77
CA SER A 162 11.02 -18.05 -8.12
C SER A 162 10.52 -18.86 -6.93
N GLY A 163 11.25 -19.93 -6.56
CA GLY A 163 10.85 -20.86 -5.51
C GLY A 163 10.05 -22.05 -6.05
N ALA A 164 9.09 -22.57 -5.29
CA ALA A 164 8.47 -23.86 -5.56
C ALA A 164 6.93 -23.81 -5.54
N LEU A 165 6.29 -24.53 -6.45
CA LEU A 165 4.83 -24.75 -6.46
C LEU A 165 4.00 -23.45 -6.59
N ASN A 166 4.57 -22.37 -7.13
CA ASN A 166 3.82 -21.15 -7.43
C ASN A 166 2.96 -21.34 -8.69
N SER A 167 1.70 -20.95 -8.63
CA SER A 167 0.74 -20.95 -9.73
C SER A 167 0.33 -19.52 -10.07
N ILE A 168 0.75 -19.03 -11.23
CA ILE A 168 0.37 -17.72 -11.75
C ILE A 168 -0.45 -17.94 -13.03
N LYS A 169 -1.76 -17.65 -12.99
CA LYS A 169 -2.69 -17.98 -14.07
C LYS A 169 -3.56 -16.80 -14.45
N ARG A 170 -3.81 -16.66 -15.75
CA ARG A 170 -4.84 -15.75 -16.24
C ARG A 170 -6.23 -16.33 -15.95
N LYS A 171 -7.11 -15.54 -15.35
CA LYS A 171 -8.53 -15.89 -15.20
C LYS A 171 -9.18 -15.86 -16.59
N LYS A 172 -9.89 -16.94 -16.92
CA LYS A 172 -10.62 -17.06 -18.18
C LYS A 172 -11.79 -16.09 -18.22
#